data_AF-A0A7S2PE67-F1
#
_entry.id   AF-A0A7S2PE67-F1
#
_cell.length_a   1.000
_cell.length_b   1.000
_cell.length_c   1.000
_cell.angle_alpha   90.00
_cell.angle_beta   90.00
_cell.angle_gamma   90.00
#
_symmetry.space_group_name_H-M   'P 1'
#
loop_
_entity.id
_entity.type
_entity.pdbx_description
1 polymer ?
#
loop_
_entity_poly.entity_id
_entity_poly.type
_entity_poly.pdbx_seq_one_letter_code
_entity_poly.pdbx_strand_id
1 'polypeptide(L)'
;LLFRFRPGCYWHVIVFLIRNMLMAIIPAIGMQMAQILMLQCIILPYLAVTIRMMPLSLWVANIMDIMATMMLCMLLIIFALFVNDTDVDPEATALLCVALITVGFVGLIGALFYAVFLRFLRRGKPFAYFICHHKLGAGNFARLLKVCFQQTKQVTKKVFVDSDDLRDLSCLFDFVRSDTETLVVLCTKEIFMRPWCVGEVCTAKLAQTRVVKVEFPGFEWPDASFIEQYETNVPDVSSLTAFGMNVGMVQDTLRWFETQASVAFPPEVTNDHLKKLISVLLKVSLLKPGFRENVERSTSSMARVVSQVPSKSANSGGGKNVILADVLVSEAAATALVLHKLLLPVMDDPPVVLWSIEELSQRAKQICLICTNDAFRSPLVIATLALVAQRNLAVLPLVSEASFRFPTK
;
A
#
# COMPACT_ATOMS: atom_id res chain seq x y z
N LEU A 1 17.69 -11.75 -11.83
CA LEU A 1 18.19 -10.44 -12.32
C LEU A 1 17.06 -9.45 -12.60
N LEU A 2 16.00 -9.84 -13.31
CA LEU A 2 14.93 -8.93 -13.75
C LEU A 2 14.21 -8.16 -12.63
N PHE A 3 13.98 -8.78 -11.46
CA PHE A 3 13.30 -8.14 -10.31
C PHE A 3 14.01 -6.90 -9.72
N ARG A 4 15.25 -6.61 -10.13
CA ARG A 4 15.99 -5.42 -9.67
C ARG A 4 15.65 -4.17 -10.48
N PHE A 5 15.02 -4.33 -11.64
CA PHE A 5 14.67 -3.24 -12.54
C PHE A 5 13.23 -2.78 -12.30
N ARG A 6 12.96 -1.49 -12.54
CA ARG A 6 11.61 -0.94 -12.52
C ARG A 6 10.76 -1.62 -13.60
N PRO A 7 9.44 -1.78 -13.36
CA PRO A 7 8.49 -2.12 -14.41
C PRO A 7 8.70 -1.19 -15.62
N GLY A 8 8.81 -1.76 -16.82
CA GLY A 8 9.10 -1.04 -18.08
C GLY A 8 10.58 -0.79 -18.41
N CYS A 9 11.51 -1.05 -17.48
CA CYS A 9 12.97 -0.91 -17.71
C CYS A 9 13.71 -2.26 -17.74
N TYR A 10 13.00 -3.38 -17.90
CA TYR A 10 13.61 -4.72 -17.90
C TYR A 10 14.62 -4.93 -19.04
N TRP A 11 14.43 -4.28 -20.18
CA TRP A 11 15.36 -4.30 -21.33
C TRP A 11 16.73 -3.72 -20.98
N HIS A 12 16.84 -2.91 -19.91
CA HIS A 12 18.12 -2.36 -19.46
C HIS A 12 19.11 -3.46 -19.03
N VAL A 13 18.63 -4.66 -18.66
CA VAL A 13 19.53 -5.80 -18.41
C VAL A 13 20.36 -6.14 -19.65
N ILE A 14 19.78 -6.01 -20.85
CA ILE A 14 20.46 -6.28 -22.12
C ILE A 14 21.50 -5.19 -22.38
N VAL A 15 21.16 -3.92 -22.15
CA VAL A 15 22.11 -2.80 -22.26
C VAL A 15 23.31 -2.99 -21.32
N PHE A 16 23.03 -3.38 -20.07
CA PHE A 16 24.07 -3.67 -19.09
C PHE A 16 24.99 -4.83 -19.52
N LEU A 17 24.43 -5.91 -20.08
CA LEU A 17 25.20 -7.05 -20.59
C LEU A 17 26.02 -6.67 -21.83
N ILE A 18 25.45 -5.93 -22.77
CA ILE A 18 26.15 -5.43 -23.96
C ILE A 18 27.32 -4.54 -23.55
N ARG A 19 27.10 -3.60 -22.62
CA ARG A 19 28.18 -2.77 -22.06
C ARG A 19 29.34 -3.63 -21.55
N ASN A 20 29.05 -4.61 -20.70
CA ASN A 20 30.08 -5.48 -20.12
C ASN A 20 30.81 -6.31 -21.17
N MET A 21 30.09 -6.83 -22.16
CA MET A 21 30.67 -7.58 -23.27
C MET A 21 31.61 -6.70 -24.09
N LEU A 22 31.19 -5.49 -24.46
CA LEU A 22 32.01 -4.55 -25.21
C LEU A 22 33.27 -4.14 -24.42
N MET A 23 33.12 -3.85 -23.12
CA MET A 23 34.27 -3.53 -22.25
C MET A 23 35.29 -4.67 -22.18
N ALA A 24 34.84 -5.93 -22.22
CA ALA A 24 35.73 -7.09 -22.17
C ALA A 24 36.51 -7.32 -23.49
N ILE A 25 36.01 -6.83 -24.63
CA ILE A 25 36.66 -6.99 -25.94
C ILE A 25 37.77 -5.95 -26.15
N ILE A 26 37.64 -4.76 -25.56
CA ILE A 26 38.53 -3.62 -25.81
C ILE A 26 40.03 -3.94 -25.62
N PRO A 27 40.47 -4.67 -24.58
CA PRO A 27 41.89 -5.01 -24.42
C PRO A 27 42.53 -5.71 -25.63
N ALA A 28 41.74 -6.36 -26.49
CA ALA A 28 42.25 -7.05 -27.69
C ALA A 28 42.72 -6.12 -28.83
N ILE A 29 42.43 -4.82 -28.76
CA ILE A 29 42.64 -3.85 -29.86
C ILE A 29 44.12 -3.41 -29.98
N GLY A 30 44.97 -3.75 -29.01
CA GLY A 30 46.43 -3.53 -29.03
C GLY A 30 46.90 -2.08 -28.86
N MET A 31 46.15 -1.09 -29.35
CA MET A 31 46.48 0.34 -29.22
C MET A 31 45.85 0.96 -27.97
N GLN A 32 46.66 1.39 -27.00
CA GLN A 32 46.20 1.95 -25.72
C GLN A 32 45.26 3.16 -25.87
N MET A 33 45.60 4.11 -26.76
CA MET A 33 44.76 5.29 -26.99
C MET A 33 43.38 4.91 -27.58
N ALA A 34 43.36 3.96 -28.52
CA ALA A 34 42.12 3.45 -29.08
C ALA A 34 41.28 2.73 -28.02
N GLN A 35 41.91 2.01 -27.09
CA GLN A 35 41.21 1.34 -25.98
C GLN A 35 40.47 2.35 -25.09
N ILE A 36 41.14 3.42 -24.67
CA ILE A 36 40.55 4.45 -23.80
C ILE A 36 39.42 5.19 -24.51
N LEU A 37 39.63 5.58 -25.77
CA LEU A 37 38.59 6.24 -26.57
C LEU A 37 37.35 5.35 -26.72
N MET A 38 37.53 4.06 -27.03
CA MET A 38 36.41 3.13 -27.15
C MET A 38 35.68 2.90 -25.84
N LEU A 39 36.41 2.78 -24.72
CA LEU A 39 35.80 2.71 -23.38
C LEU A 39 34.91 3.93 -23.13
N GLN A 40 35.39 5.14 -23.46
CA GLN A 40 34.62 6.37 -23.28
C GLN A 40 33.36 6.41 -24.15
N CYS A 41 33.47 5.98 -25.42
CA CYS A 41 32.34 5.87 -26.35
C CYS A 41 31.28 4.85 -25.90
N ILE A 42 31.62 3.88 -25.05
CA ILE A 42 30.69 2.90 -24.50
C ILE A 42 30.07 3.40 -23.19
N ILE A 43 30.89 3.94 -22.28
CA ILE A 43 30.45 4.28 -20.92
C ILE A 43 29.61 5.56 -20.92
N LEU A 44 29.93 6.58 -21.73
CA LEU A 44 29.16 7.83 -21.75
C LEU A 44 27.70 7.64 -22.21
N PRO A 45 27.40 6.91 -23.31
CA PRO A 45 26.02 6.62 -23.67
C PRO A 45 25.31 5.76 -22.61
N TYR A 46 26.00 4.77 -22.03
CA TYR A 46 25.44 3.97 -20.94
C TYR A 46 25.04 4.85 -19.74
N LEU A 47 25.91 5.76 -19.34
CA LEU A 47 25.66 6.73 -18.27
C LEU A 47 24.47 7.62 -18.59
N ALA A 48 24.40 8.18 -19.80
CA ALA A 48 23.29 9.02 -20.23
C ALA A 48 21.95 8.28 -20.18
N VAL A 49 21.91 7.02 -20.65
CA VAL A 49 20.73 6.16 -20.57
C VAL A 49 20.36 5.86 -19.11
N THR A 50 21.34 5.59 -18.24
CA THR A 50 21.12 5.28 -16.83
C THR A 50 20.55 6.49 -16.07
N ILE A 51 21.11 7.69 -16.29
CA ILE A 51 20.61 8.95 -15.70
C ILE A 51 19.18 9.24 -16.18
N ARG A 52 18.91 9.07 -17.48
CA ARG A 52 17.59 9.35 -18.07
C ARG A 52 16.52 8.39 -17.55
N MET A 53 16.82 7.10 -17.49
CA MET A 53 15.82 6.05 -17.28
C MET A 53 15.71 5.61 -15.82
N MET A 54 16.75 5.80 -15.00
CA MET A 54 16.81 5.35 -13.60
C MET A 54 16.31 3.91 -13.45
N PRO A 55 16.93 2.95 -14.15
CA PRO A 55 16.34 1.65 -14.47
C PRO A 55 16.15 0.74 -13.24
N LEU A 56 16.89 0.94 -12.15
CA LEU A 56 16.79 0.13 -10.94
C LEU A 56 15.56 0.51 -10.11
N SER A 57 14.92 -0.48 -9.47
CA SER A 57 13.73 -0.26 -8.63
C SER A 57 14.02 0.70 -7.47
N LEU A 58 15.16 0.51 -6.81
CA LEU A 58 15.63 1.36 -5.72
C LEU A 58 16.32 2.63 -6.24
N TRP A 59 15.80 3.79 -5.86
CA TRP A 59 16.39 5.09 -6.24
C TRP A 59 17.85 5.23 -5.80
N VAL A 60 18.18 4.80 -4.59
CA VAL A 60 19.57 4.82 -4.07
C VAL A 60 20.50 3.97 -4.93
N ALA A 61 20.03 2.83 -5.44
CA ALA A 61 20.85 1.97 -6.30
C ALA A 61 21.17 2.64 -7.63
N ASN A 62 20.23 3.42 -8.21
CA ASN A 62 20.50 4.21 -9.41
C ASN A 62 21.55 5.29 -9.16
N ILE A 63 21.46 6.02 -8.04
CA ILE A 63 22.47 7.05 -7.72
C ILE A 63 23.85 6.41 -7.59
N MET A 64 23.94 5.27 -6.90
CA MET A 64 25.20 4.55 -6.74
C MET A 64 25.79 4.12 -8.09
N ASP A 65 24.97 3.59 -9.00
CA ASP A 65 25.42 3.21 -10.35
C ASP A 65 25.87 4.43 -11.17
N ILE A 66 25.13 5.53 -11.09
CA ILE A 66 25.46 6.80 -11.76
C ILE A 66 26.79 7.36 -11.23
N MET A 67 26.97 7.43 -9.91
CA MET A 67 28.19 7.93 -9.30
C MET A 67 29.41 7.06 -9.64
N ALA A 68 29.27 5.74 -9.57
CA ALA A 68 30.35 4.81 -9.92
C ALA A 68 30.74 4.93 -11.40
N THR A 69 29.75 5.05 -12.29
CA THR A 69 29.98 5.21 -13.73
C THR A 69 30.59 6.57 -14.07
N MET A 70 30.11 7.64 -13.44
CA MET A 70 30.70 9.00 -13.56
C MET A 70 32.17 9.01 -13.14
N MET A 71 32.49 8.37 -12.02
CA MET A 71 33.86 8.26 -11.54
C MET A 71 34.76 7.48 -12.51
N LEU A 72 34.24 6.39 -13.08
CA LEU A 72 34.97 5.64 -14.10
C LEU A 72 35.23 6.49 -15.36
N CYS A 73 34.24 7.25 -15.83
CA CYS A 73 34.43 8.21 -16.93
C CYS A 73 35.51 9.25 -16.61
N MET A 74 35.51 9.80 -15.39
CA MET A 74 36.53 10.77 -14.97
C MET A 74 37.92 10.17 -15.00
N LEU A 75 38.09 8.95 -14.46
CA LEU A 75 39.38 8.23 -14.49
C LEU A 75 39.87 7.99 -15.92
N LEU A 76 38.98 7.59 -16.84
CA LEU A 76 39.33 7.37 -18.24
C LEU A 76 39.75 8.64 -18.96
N ILE A 77 39.08 9.77 -18.70
CA ILE A 77 39.46 11.08 -19.25
C ILE A 77 40.87 11.45 -18.77
N ILE A 78 41.16 11.25 -17.49
CA ILE A 78 42.48 11.54 -16.91
C ILE A 78 43.54 10.65 -17.55
N PHE A 79 43.30 9.35 -17.68
CA PHE A 79 44.24 8.47 -18.39
C PHE A 79 44.47 8.89 -19.84
N ALA A 80 43.43 9.33 -20.55
CA ALA A 80 43.57 9.80 -21.94
C ALA A 80 44.51 11.01 -22.07
N LEU A 81 44.54 11.90 -21.07
CA LEU A 81 45.41 13.08 -21.08
C LEU A 81 46.90 12.71 -20.91
N PHE A 82 47.21 11.55 -20.35
CA PHE A 82 48.59 11.16 -19.98
C PHE A 82 49.20 10.05 -20.84
N VAL A 83 48.48 9.48 -21.80
CA VAL A 83 48.95 8.30 -22.58
C VAL A 83 50.17 8.60 -23.46
N ASN A 84 50.33 9.84 -23.94
CA ASN A 84 51.37 10.17 -24.93
C ASN A 84 52.34 11.28 -24.48
N ASP A 85 52.17 11.81 -23.28
CA ASP A 85 52.95 12.98 -22.84
C ASP A 85 54.14 12.52 -21.99
N THR A 86 55.33 12.49 -22.59
CA THR A 86 56.57 12.11 -21.91
C THR A 86 57.04 13.17 -20.92
N ASP A 87 56.52 14.40 -21.03
CA ASP A 87 56.95 15.55 -20.25
C ASP A 87 56.13 15.72 -18.96
N VAL A 88 55.07 14.94 -18.78
CA VAL A 88 54.29 14.95 -17.55
C VAL A 88 55.03 14.14 -16.49
N ASP A 89 55.16 14.75 -15.30
CA ASP A 89 55.68 14.08 -14.11
C ASP A 89 54.85 12.81 -13.80
N PRO A 90 55.43 11.61 -13.93
CA PRO A 90 54.73 10.36 -13.67
C PRO A 90 54.31 10.26 -12.20
N GLU A 91 55.02 10.92 -11.28
CA GLU A 91 54.70 10.91 -9.86
C GLU A 91 53.40 11.68 -9.58
N ALA A 92 53.25 12.89 -10.12
CA ALA A 92 52.03 13.69 -10.01
C ALA A 92 50.81 12.96 -10.60
N THR A 93 50.98 12.29 -11.75
CA THR A 93 49.91 11.51 -12.39
C THR A 93 49.50 10.31 -11.56
N ALA A 94 50.47 9.55 -11.04
CA ALA A 94 50.21 8.41 -10.18
C ALA A 94 49.49 8.84 -8.89
N LEU A 95 49.93 9.94 -8.27
CA LEU A 95 49.31 10.49 -7.07
C LEU A 95 47.86 10.90 -7.32
N LEU A 96 47.57 11.58 -8.43
CA LEU A 96 46.20 11.95 -8.82
C LEU A 96 45.30 10.73 -9.02
N CYS A 97 45.78 9.71 -9.75
CA CYS A 97 45.05 8.46 -9.97
C CYS A 97 44.76 7.73 -8.65
N VAL A 98 45.76 7.60 -7.78
CA VAL A 98 45.59 6.99 -6.45
C VAL A 98 44.60 7.78 -5.61
N ALA A 99 44.66 9.11 -5.62
CA ALA A 99 43.72 9.96 -4.88
C ALA A 99 42.27 9.75 -5.34
N LEU A 100 42.01 9.74 -6.65
CA LEU A 100 40.67 9.54 -7.20
C LEU A 100 40.12 8.15 -6.95
N ILE A 101 40.95 7.11 -7.14
CA ILE A 101 40.58 5.73 -6.81
C ILE A 101 40.25 5.62 -5.32
N THR A 102 41.06 6.25 -4.46
CA THR A 102 40.84 6.25 -3.01
C THR A 102 39.52 6.93 -2.64
N VAL A 103 39.23 8.11 -3.18
CA VAL A 103 37.93 8.80 -2.96
C VAL A 103 36.77 7.91 -3.41
N GLY A 104 36.93 7.24 -4.55
CA GLY A 104 35.96 6.28 -5.07
C GLY A 104 35.67 5.12 -4.13
N PHE A 105 36.72 4.45 -3.67
CA PHE A 105 36.61 3.35 -2.73
C PHE A 105 36.03 3.80 -1.40
N VAL A 106 36.45 4.95 -0.86
CA VAL A 106 35.88 5.53 0.36
C VAL A 106 34.39 5.83 0.18
N GLY A 107 33.98 6.37 -0.97
CA GLY A 107 32.57 6.59 -1.29
C GLY A 107 31.74 5.29 -1.35
N LEU A 108 32.26 4.26 -2.03
CA LEU A 108 31.61 2.95 -2.11
C LEU A 108 31.51 2.26 -0.75
N ILE A 109 32.59 2.26 0.02
CA ILE A 109 32.63 1.71 1.38
C ILE A 109 31.69 2.49 2.29
N GLY A 110 31.68 3.82 2.22
CA GLY A 110 30.77 4.68 2.98
C GLY A 110 29.31 4.41 2.64
N ALA A 111 28.97 4.24 1.36
CA ALA A 111 27.61 3.88 0.93
C ALA A 111 27.20 2.47 1.38
N LEU A 112 28.13 1.50 1.33
CA LEU A 112 27.90 0.16 1.85
C LEU A 112 27.65 0.19 3.36
N PHE A 113 28.51 0.88 4.12
CA PHE A 113 28.32 1.09 5.54
C PHE A 113 27.01 1.79 5.83
N TYR A 114 26.65 2.83 5.08
CA TYR A 114 25.36 3.52 5.23
C TYR A 114 24.18 2.59 4.94
N ALA A 115 24.24 1.77 3.89
CA ALA A 115 23.18 0.81 3.57
C ALA A 115 23.04 -0.29 4.64
N VAL A 116 24.17 -0.80 5.13
CA VAL A 116 24.25 -1.76 6.23
C VAL A 116 23.73 -1.13 7.52
N PHE A 117 24.18 0.08 7.85
CA PHE A 117 23.75 0.88 8.98
C PHE A 117 22.24 1.11 8.93
N LEU A 118 21.70 1.56 7.80
CA LEU A 118 20.25 1.73 7.60
C LEU A 118 19.51 0.40 7.78
N ARG A 119 20.05 -0.70 7.25
CA ARG A 119 19.43 -2.02 7.39
C ARG A 119 19.41 -2.52 8.82
N PHE A 120 20.46 -2.26 9.60
CA PHE A 120 20.57 -2.69 11.00
C PHE A 120 19.90 -1.73 11.99
N LEU A 121 19.86 -0.42 11.69
CA LEU A 121 19.32 0.60 12.58
C LEU A 121 17.89 1.02 12.29
N ARG A 122 17.36 0.79 11.08
CA ARG A 122 15.91 0.74 10.89
C ARG A 122 15.40 -0.52 11.59
N ARG A 123 15.23 -0.42 12.90
CA ARG A 123 14.66 -1.48 13.74
C ARG A 123 13.19 -1.68 13.36
N GLY A 124 12.97 -2.62 12.45
CA GLY A 124 11.66 -3.07 12.04
C GLY A 124 11.04 -2.22 10.94
N LYS A 125 9.92 -2.72 10.45
CA LYS A 125 9.19 -2.12 9.33
C LYS A 125 8.41 -0.89 9.82
N PRO A 126 8.28 0.20 9.01
CA PRO A 126 7.62 1.44 9.43
C PRO A 126 6.10 1.33 9.57
N PHE A 127 5.46 0.36 8.89
CA PHE A 127 4.03 0.12 8.98
C PHE A 127 3.74 -1.12 9.83
N ALA A 128 2.98 -0.96 10.91
CA ALA A 128 2.44 -2.11 11.63
C ALA A 128 1.41 -2.85 10.76
N TYR A 129 0.59 -2.09 10.05
CA TYR A 129 -0.49 -2.62 9.23
C TYR A 129 -0.52 -1.98 7.85
N PHE A 130 -0.75 -2.80 6.84
CA PHE A 130 -1.17 -2.39 5.50
C PHE A 130 -2.57 -2.94 5.28
N ILE A 131 -3.52 -2.10 4.87
CA ILE A 131 -4.91 -2.52 4.64
C ILE A 131 -5.17 -2.68 3.14
N CYS A 132 -5.11 -3.93 2.67
CA CYS A 132 -5.48 -4.35 1.32
C CYS A 132 -7.01 -4.41 1.21
N HIS A 133 -7.59 -3.73 0.22
CA HIS A 133 -9.03 -3.65 0.06
C HIS A 133 -9.47 -3.40 -1.38
N HIS A 134 -10.71 -3.81 -1.68
CA HIS A 134 -11.39 -3.41 -2.90
C HIS A 134 -11.86 -1.95 -2.78
N LYS A 135 -11.35 -1.05 -3.63
CA LYS A 135 -11.56 0.40 -3.53
C LYS A 135 -13.03 0.81 -3.44
N LEU A 136 -13.91 0.16 -4.20
CA LEU A 136 -15.35 0.47 -4.20
C LEU A 136 -16.13 -0.25 -3.09
N GLY A 137 -15.65 -1.41 -2.62
CA GLY A 137 -16.39 -2.25 -1.68
C GLY A 137 -16.03 -2.05 -0.21
N ALA A 138 -14.83 -1.54 0.07
CA ALA A 138 -14.31 -1.39 1.44
C ALA A 138 -13.37 -0.18 1.59
N GLY A 139 -13.47 0.82 0.71
CA GLY A 139 -12.59 1.99 0.73
C GLY A 139 -12.77 2.85 1.98
N ASN A 140 -14.02 3.18 2.32
CA ASN A 140 -14.32 3.98 3.50
C ASN A 140 -14.14 3.16 4.77
N PHE A 141 -14.43 1.85 4.74
CA PHE A 141 -14.11 0.98 5.86
C PHE A 141 -12.60 0.88 6.12
N ALA A 142 -11.76 0.78 5.08
CA ALA A 142 -10.30 0.77 5.23
C ALA A 142 -9.80 2.04 5.92
N ARG A 143 -10.33 3.21 5.52
CA ARG A 143 -10.04 4.50 6.18
C ARG A 143 -10.50 4.51 7.64
N LEU A 144 -11.72 4.03 7.91
CA LEU A 144 -12.23 3.93 9.27
C LEU A 144 -11.32 3.07 10.14
N LEU A 145 -10.91 1.90 9.63
CA LEU A 145 -10.01 0.99 10.33
C LEU A 145 -8.64 1.64 10.58
N LYS A 146 -8.09 2.37 9.60
CA LYS A 146 -6.86 3.17 9.77
C LYS A 146 -7.00 4.20 10.89
N VAL A 147 -8.07 5.00 10.91
CA VAL A 147 -8.33 5.97 11.98
C VAL A 147 -8.41 5.28 13.33
N CYS A 148 -9.12 4.15 13.43
CA CYS A 148 -9.27 3.46 14.71
C CYS A 148 -7.95 2.83 15.20
N PHE A 149 -7.13 2.28 14.29
CA PHE A 149 -5.79 1.83 14.66
C PHE A 149 -4.91 2.98 15.18
N GLN A 150 -4.92 4.13 14.50
CA GLN A 150 -4.15 5.30 14.92
C GLN A 150 -4.61 5.89 16.26
N GLN A 151 -5.88 5.71 16.61
CA GLN A 151 -6.44 6.06 17.93
C GLN A 151 -6.09 5.04 19.03
N THR A 152 -5.57 3.87 18.67
CA THR A 152 -5.28 2.79 19.61
C THR A 152 -3.84 2.89 20.13
N LYS A 153 -3.66 3.13 21.43
CA LYS A 153 -2.36 3.39 22.08
C LYS A 153 -1.30 2.31 21.83
N GLN A 154 -1.71 1.06 21.64
CA GLN A 154 -0.81 -0.07 21.37
C GLN A 154 -0.18 -0.02 19.97
N VAL A 155 -0.77 0.72 19.03
CA VAL A 155 -0.26 0.87 17.67
C VAL A 155 0.64 2.10 17.60
N THR A 156 1.94 1.89 17.75
CA THR A 156 2.93 2.98 17.72
C THR A 156 3.44 3.30 16.32
N LYS A 157 3.25 2.38 15.37
CA LYS A 157 3.69 2.50 13.97
C LYS A 157 2.57 3.00 13.07
N LYS A 158 2.93 3.41 11.86
CA LYS A 158 1.96 3.89 10.88
C LYS A 158 1.08 2.75 10.37
N VAL A 159 -0.12 3.11 9.91
CA VAL A 159 -1.03 2.23 9.18
C VAL A 159 -1.17 2.77 7.77
N PHE A 160 -0.95 1.91 6.78
CA PHE A 160 -0.93 2.25 5.38
C PHE A 160 -2.24 1.84 4.69
N VAL A 161 -2.81 2.73 3.89
CA VAL A 161 -3.95 2.49 3.01
C VAL A 161 -3.58 3.06 1.63
N ASP A 162 -3.66 2.24 0.58
CA ASP A 162 -3.25 2.62 -0.79
C ASP A 162 -3.92 3.92 -1.25
N SER A 163 -5.23 4.06 -1.03
CA SER A 163 -6.02 5.20 -1.50
C SER A 163 -5.72 6.53 -0.79
N ASP A 164 -5.01 6.50 0.34
CA ASP A 164 -4.64 7.71 1.09
C ASP A 164 -3.14 8.04 0.93
N ASP A 165 -2.29 7.00 0.92
CA ASP A 165 -0.85 7.14 1.14
C ASP A 165 -0.02 6.91 -0.14
N LEU A 166 -0.58 6.25 -1.16
CA LEU A 166 0.14 5.87 -2.37
C LEU A 166 0.05 6.95 -3.46
N ARG A 167 1.20 7.54 -3.82
CA ARG A 167 1.32 8.45 -4.97
C ARG A 167 1.77 7.75 -6.25
N ASP A 168 2.49 6.64 -6.10
CA ASP A 168 3.08 5.88 -7.19
C ASP A 168 2.78 4.40 -7.01
N LEU A 169 1.97 3.85 -7.92
CA LEU A 169 1.54 2.46 -7.90
C LEU A 169 2.71 1.47 -8.03
N SER A 170 3.84 1.90 -8.61
CA SER A 170 5.03 1.06 -8.74
C SER A 170 5.65 0.67 -7.39
N CYS A 171 5.42 1.47 -6.34
CA CYS A 171 5.93 1.23 -4.99
C CYS A 171 5.01 0.34 -4.14
N LEU A 172 3.80 0.00 -4.64
CA LEU A 172 2.78 -0.69 -3.85
C LEU A 172 3.29 -1.99 -3.22
N PHE A 173 3.86 -2.86 -4.05
CA PHE A 173 4.37 -4.15 -3.62
C PHE A 173 5.64 -4.02 -2.77
N ASP A 174 6.44 -2.97 -2.96
CA ASP A 174 7.60 -2.73 -2.10
C ASP A 174 7.17 -2.37 -0.68
N PHE A 175 6.05 -1.65 -0.50
CA PHE A 175 5.50 -1.38 0.82
C PHE A 175 5.03 -2.65 1.53
N VAL A 176 4.36 -3.57 0.81
CA VAL A 176 3.94 -4.86 1.38
C VAL A 176 5.15 -5.73 1.73
N ARG A 177 6.14 -5.80 0.84
CA ARG A 177 7.34 -6.62 0.98
C ARG A 177 8.22 -6.14 2.13
N SER A 178 8.63 -4.89 2.08
CA SER A 178 9.72 -4.36 2.90
C SER A 178 9.20 -3.61 4.12
N ASP A 179 8.06 -2.93 4.00
CA ASP A 179 7.68 -1.90 4.95
C ASP A 179 6.48 -2.23 5.84
N THR A 180 5.85 -3.38 5.61
CA THR A 180 4.64 -3.84 6.32
C THR A 180 4.89 -5.05 7.21
N GLU A 181 4.55 -4.96 8.50
CA GLU A 181 4.60 -6.12 9.42
C GLU A 181 3.42 -7.08 9.20
N THR A 182 2.20 -6.55 9.12
CA THR A 182 0.98 -7.33 8.92
C THR A 182 0.14 -6.75 7.79
N LEU A 183 -0.16 -7.55 6.78
CA LEU A 183 -1.14 -7.25 5.74
C LEU A 183 -2.53 -7.67 6.24
N VAL A 184 -3.43 -6.70 6.38
CA VAL A 184 -4.85 -6.93 6.69
C VAL A 184 -5.61 -6.88 5.37
N VAL A 185 -6.27 -7.97 5.00
CA VAL A 185 -7.05 -8.07 3.76
C VAL A 185 -8.53 -7.99 4.08
N LEU A 186 -9.19 -6.95 3.60
CA LEU A 186 -10.64 -6.79 3.71
C LEU A 186 -11.32 -7.62 2.62
N CYS A 187 -11.74 -8.82 2.98
CA CYS A 187 -12.35 -9.79 2.09
C CYS A 187 -13.81 -9.41 1.84
N THR A 188 -14.03 -8.54 0.85
CA THR A 188 -15.36 -8.24 0.28
C THR A 188 -15.64 -9.13 -0.94
N LYS A 189 -16.90 -9.20 -1.40
CA LYS A 189 -17.33 -9.97 -2.58
C LYS A 189 -16.38 -9.88 -3.80
N GLU A 190 -15.93 -8.67 -4.13
CA GLU A 190 -15.14 -8.39 -5.35
C GLU A 190 -13.63 -8.31 -5.10
N ILE A 191 -13.12 -8.72 -3.93
CA ILE A 191 -11.70 -8.53 -3.58
C ILE A 191 -10.75 -9.23 -4.57
N PHE A 192 -11.13 -10.43 -5.05
CA PHE A 192 -10.33 -11.21 -5.97
C PHE A 192 -10.45 -10.75 -7.42
N MET A 193 -11.42 -9.89 -7.74
CA MET A 193 -11.61 -9.30 -9.07
C MET A 193 -10.66 -8.13 -9.33
N ARG A 194 -9.85 -7.73 -8.34
CA ARG A 194 -8.87 -6.64 -8.47
C ARG A 194 -7.45 -7.23 -8.47
N PRO A 195 -6.75 -7.27 -9.63
CA PRO A 195 -5.40 -7.86 -9.71
C PRO A 195 -4.43 -7.30 -8.68
N TRP A 196 -4.51 -6.00 -8.39
CA TRP A 196 -3.65 -5.33 -7.42
C TRP A 196 -3.78 -5.91 -6.01
N CYS A 197 -4.99 -6.22 -5.55
CA CYS A 197 -5.21 -6.83 -4.24
C CYS A 197 -4.60 -8.23 -4.17
N VAL A 198 -4.75 -9.02 -5.23
CA VAL A 198 -4.13 -10.36 -5.27
C VAL A 198 -2.61 -10.27 -5.41
N GLY A 199 -2.10 -9.25 -6.12
CA GLY A 199 -0.68 -8.92 -6.19
C GLY A 199 -0.09 -8.56 -4.82
N GLU A 200 -0.83 -7.84 -3.98
CA GLU A 200 -0.43 -7.53 -2.60
C GLU A 200 -0.34 -8.81 -1.76
N VAL A 201 -1.33 -9.69 -1.86
CA VAL A 201 -1.33 -10.99 -1.16
C VAL A 201 -0.20 -11.89 -1.66
N CYS A 202 0.05 -11.93 -2.98
CA CYS A 202 1.14 -12.68 -3.59
C CYS A 202 2.50 -12.16 -3.10
N THR A 203 2.66 -10.84 -3.06
CA THR A 203 3.84 -10.18 -2.52
C THR A 203 4.05 -10.52 -1.04
N ALA A 204 2.97 -10.51 -0.24
CA ALA A 204 3.04 -10.89 1.16
C ALA A 204 3.46 -12.36 1.35
N LYS A 205 2.93 -13.28 0.53
CA LYS A 205 3.34 -14.69 0.51
C LYS A 205 4.83 -14.85 0.24
N LEU A 206 5.34 -14.21 -0.82
CA LEU A 206 6.75 -14.27 -1.21
C LEU A 206 7.68 -13.64 -0.17
N ALA A 207 7.25 -12.55 0.45
CA ALA A 207 8.01 -11.83 1.47
C ALA A 207 7.86 -12.40 2.89
N GLN A 208 7.04 -13.44 3.05
CA GLN A 208 6.62 -13.98 4.35
C GLN A 208 6.05 -12.89 5.29
N THR A 209 5.40 -11.87 4.72
CA THR A 209 4.67 -10.86 5.50
C THR A 209 3.44 -11.53 6.10
N ARG A 210 3.14 -11.25 7.38
CA ARG A 210 1.98 -11.84 8.06
C ARG A 210 0.71 -11.37 7.35
N VAL A 211 -0.23 -12.28 7.11
CA VAL A 211 -1.53 -11.95 6.49
C VAL A 211 -2.67 -12.31 7.44
N VAL A 212 -3.63 -11.40 7.58
CA VAL A 212 -4.86 -11.61 8.35
C VAL A 212 -6.05 -11.18 7.51
N LYS A 213 -7.07 -12.04 7.43
CA LYS A 213 -8.30 -11.80 6.67
C LYS A 213 -9.37 -11.21 7.57
N VAL A 214 -10.12 -10.26 7.04
CA VAL A 214 -11.35 -9.74 7.64
C VAL A 214 -12.48 -10.05 6.66
N GLU A 215 -13.28 -11.06 6.96
CA GLU A 215 -14.34 -11.57 6.07
C GLU A 215 -15.61 -10.76 6.26
N PHE A 216 -16.03 -10.04 5.21
CA PHE A 216 -17.27 -9.28 5.20
C PHE A 216 -18.47 -10.18 4.86
N PRO A 217 -19.69 -9.79 5.23
CA PRO A 217 -20.89 -10.45 4.75
C PRO A 217 -20.92 -10.52 3.22
N GLY A 218 -21.31 -11.67 2.69
CA GLY A 218 -21.36 -11.92 1.24
C GLY A 218 -19.98 -12.14 0.60
N PHE A 219 -18.91 -12.25 1.38
CA PHE A 219 -17.65 -12.79 0.89
C PHE A 219 -17.78 -14.29 0.63
N GLU A 220 -17.35 -14.71 -0.55
CA GLU A 220 -17.33 -16.11 -0.96
C GLU A 220 -15.93 -16.46 -1.43
N TRP A 221 -15.46 -17.65 -1.06
CA TRP A 221 -14.19 -18.16 -1.56
C TRP A 221 -14.34 -18.54 -3.04
N PRO A 222 -13.38 -18.13 -3.89
CA PRO A 222 -13.38 -18.57 -5.28
C PRO A 222 -13.21 -20.07 -5.33
N ASP A 223 -14.00 -20.72 -6.18
CA ASP A 223 -13.87 -22.14 -6.42
C ASP A 223 -12.59 -22.48 -7.22
N ALA A 224 -12.30 -23.78 -7.34
CA ALA A 224 -11.12 -24.25 -8.05
C ALA A 224 -11.12 -23.81 -9.53
N SER A 225 -12.28 -23.82 -10.19
CA SER A 225 -12.39 -23.38 -11.59
C SER A 225 -12.08 -21.89 -11.75
N PHE A 226 -12.54 -21.05 -10.84
CA PHE A 226 -12.24 -19.61 -10.84
C PHE A 226 -10.74 -19.38 -10.72
N ILE A 227 -10.08 -20.10 -9.81
CA ILE A 227 -8.63 -20.03 -9.60
C ILE A 227 -7.90 -20.50 -10.87
N GLU A 228 -8.26 -21.66 -11.42
CA GLU A 228 -7.62 -22.20 -12.65
C GLU A 228 -7.79 -21.27 -13.86
N GLN A 229 -8.91 -20.57 -13.95
CA GLN A 229 -9.22 -19.64 -15.04
C GLN A 229 -9.07 -18.16 -14.63
N TYR A 230 -8.24 -17.87 -13.62
CA TYR A 230 -8.13 -16.52 -13.06
C TYR A 230 -7.78 -15.44 -14.09
N GLU A 231 -6.89 -15.75 -15.05
CA GLU A 231 -6.51 -14.83 -16.13
C GLU A 231 -7.69 -14.50 -17.07
N THR A 232 -8.62 -15.43 -17.25
CA THR A 232 -9.84 -15.22 -18.06
C THR A 232 -10.91 -14.47 -17.26
N ASN A 233 -11.04 -14.77 -15.97
CA ASN A 233 -12.09 -14.22 -15.12
C ASN A 233 -11.81 -12.79 -14.65
N VAL A 234 -10.54 -12.45 -14.48
CA VAL A 234 -10.11 -11.17 -13.93
C VAL A 234 -9.41 -10.36 -15.02
N PRO A 235 -9.88 -9.14 -15.33
CA PRO A 235 -9.22 -8.29 -16.32
C PRO A 235 -7.84 -7.83 -15.83
N ASP A 236 -6.93 -7.56 -16.77
CA ASP A 236 -5.63 -6.92 -16.51
C ASP A 236 -4.66 -7.69 -15.57
N VAL A 237 -4.81 -9.00 -15.41
CA VAL A 237 -3.86 -9.83 -14.62
C VAL A 237 -2.44 -9.75 -15.18
N SER A 238 -2.30 -9.55 -16.50
CA SER A 238 -1.02 -9.35 -17.17
C SER A 238 -0.23 -8.16 -16.59
N SER A 239 -0.89 -7.17 -15.98
CA SER A 239 -0.22 -6.05 -15.30
C SER A 239 0.69 -6.50 -14.14
N LEU A 240 0.38 -7.64 -13.50
CA LEU A 240 1.19 -8.21 -12.42
C LEU A 240 2.50 -8.83 -12.92
N THR A 241 2.56 -9.22 -14.19
CA THR A 241 3.78 -9.81 -14.79
C THR A 241 4.93 -8.79 -14.83
N ALA A 242 4.62 -7.50 -14.94
CA ALA A 242 5.59 -6.42 -14.88
C ALA A 242 6.29 -6.32 -13.50
N PHE A 243 5.70 -6.92 -12.47
CA PHE A 243 6.25 -7.04 -11.12
C PHE A 243 6.79 -8.47 -10.85
N GLY A 244 6.88 -9.28 -11.90
CA GLY A 244 7.39 -10.64 -11.88
C GLY A 244 6.47 -11.64 -11.18
N MET A 245 5.16 -11.37 -11.15
CA MET A 245 4.14 -12.31 -10.71
C MET A 245 3.44 -12.90 -11.93
N ASN A 246 3.66 -14.18 -12.21
CA ASN A 246 2.93 -14.89 -13.25
C ASN A 246 1.60 -15.46 -12.71
N VAL A 247 0.72 -15.92 -13.61
CA VAL A 247 -0.60 -16.43 -13.25
C VAL A 247 -0.51 -17.63 -12.31
N GLY A 248 0.43 -18.56 -12.52
CA GLY A 248 0.62 -19.70 -11.61
C GLY A 248 0.91 -19.27 -10.16
N MET A 249 1.74 -18.24 -9.97
CA MET A 249 2.02 -17.68 -8.64
C MET A 249 0.77 -17.07 -8.00
N VAL A 250 -0.09 -16.42 -8.80
CA VAL A 250 -1.36 -15.85 -8.34
C VAL A 250 -2.31 -16.98 -7.90
N GLN A 251 -2.45 -18.03 -8.70
CA GLN A 251 -3.28 -19.20 -8.39
C GLN A 251 -2.84 -19.90 -7.10
N ASP A 252 -1.54 -20.16 -6.98
CA ASP A 252 -0.95 -20.76 -5.79
C ASP A 252 -1.09 -19.84 -4.57
N THR A 253 -1.12 -18.53 -4.78
CA THR A 253 -1.36 -17.54 -3.72
C THR A 253 -2.79 -17.61 -3.22
N LEU A 254 -3.79 -17.71 -4.10
CA LEU A 254 -5.20 -17.82 -3.69
C LEU A 254 -5.44 -19.07 -2.83
N ARG A 255 -4.91 -20.23 -3.26
CA ARG A 255 -4.96 -21.48 -2.47
C ARG A 255 -4.26 -21.34 -1.11
N TRP A 256 -3.12 -20.67 -1.07
CA TRP A 256 -2.40 -20.40 0.19
C TRP A 256 -3.17 -19.42 1.09
N PHE A 257 -3.81 -18.42 0.49
CA PHE A 257 -4.53 -17.35 1.18
C PHE A 257 -5.76 -17.88 1.94
N GLU A 258 -6.43 -18.88 1.38
CA GLU A 258 -7.50 -19.62 2.05
C GLU A 258 -7.05 -20.16 3.43
N THR A 259 -5.80 -20.59 3.55
CA THR A 259 -5.27 -21.16 4.79
C THR A 259 -4.82 -20.12 5.84
N GLN A 260 -4.93 -18.83 5.57
CA GLN A 260 -4.49 -17.76 6.49
C GLN A 260 -5.51 -17.50 7.61
N ALA A 261 -5.05 -16.88 8.70
CA ALA A 261 -5.92 -16.51 9.82
C ALA A 261 -7.05 -15.57 9.36
N SER A 262 -8.25 -15.80 9.88
CA SER A 262 -9.45 -15.05 9.48
C SER A 262 -10.25 -14.55 10.67
N VAL A 263 -10.94 -13.42 10.47
CA VAL A 263 -11.87 -12.80 11.40
C VAL A 263 -13.14 -12.46 10.64
N ALA A 264 -14.25 -13.12 10.96
CA ALA A 264 -15.55 -12.75 10.42
C ALA A 264 -16.00 -11.40 10.99
N PHE A 265 -16.42 -10.49 10.11
CA PHE A 265 -16.94 -9.19 10.45
C PHE A 265 -18.46 -9.17 10.29
N PRO A 266 -19.22 -8.62 11.27
CA PRO A 266 -20.67 -8.57 11.21
C PRO A 266 -21.17 -7.61 10.12
N PRO A 267 -22.43 -7.75 9.66
CA PRO A 267 -23.02 -6.85 8.68
C PRO A 267 -23.17 -5.42 9.19
N GLU A 268 -23.51 -5.24 10.46
CA GLU A 268 -23.62 -3.92 11.05
C GLU A 268 -22.24 -3.39 11.49
N VAL A 269 -21.87 -2.21 10.98
CA VAL A 269 -20.62 -1.54 11.39
C VAL A 269 -20.89 -0.68 12.63
N THR A 270 -20.46 -1.10 13.81
CA THR A 270 -20.57 -0.30 15.05
C THR A 270 -19.21 -0.02 15.66
N ASN A 271 -19.11 1.00 16.54
CA ASN A 271 -17.88 1.30 17.28
C ASN A 271 -17.39 0.09 18.11
N ASP A 272 -18.31 -0.71 18.66
CA ASP A 272 -17.95 -1.87 19.47
C ASP A 272 -17.46 -3.03 18.61
N HIS A 273 -18.06 -3.25 17.43
CA HIS A 273 -17.52 -4.20 16.45
C HIS A 273 -16.11 -3.82 16.00
N LEU A 274 -15.84 -2.53 15.78
CA LEU A 274 -14.51 -2.03 15.43
C LEU A 274 -13.49 -2.22 16.57
N LYS A 275 -13.85 -1.90 17.82
CA LYS A 275 -12.97 -2.14 18.97
C LYS A 275 -12.63 -3.62 19.12
N LYS A 276 -13.63 -4.50 18.97
CA LYS A 276 -13.43 -5.97 19.01
C LYS A 276 -12.49 -6.40 17.88
N LEU A 277 -12.75 -5.96 16.64
CA LEU A 277 -11.89 -6.26 15.49
C LEU A 277 -10.43 -5.85 15.75
N ILE A 278 -10.20 -4.60 16.18
CA ILE A 278 -8.84 -4.11 16.48
C ILE A 278 -8.18 -4.95 17.57
N SER A 279 -8.92 -5.28 18.63
CA SER A 279 -8.39 -6.13 19.71
C SER A 279 -7.96 -7.51 19.20
N VAL A 280 -8.70 -8.10 18.26
CA VAL A 280 -8.34 -9.37 17.62
C VAL A 280 -7.13 -9.19 16.71
N LEU A 281 -7.11 -8.16 15.86
CA LEU A 281 -5.98 -7.87 14.96
C LEU A 281 -4.68 -7.57 15.70
N LEU A 282 -4.75 -6.95 16.89
CA LEU A 282 -3.61 -6.76 17.79
C LEU A 282 -3.14 -8.08 18.41
N LYS A 283 -4.05 -8.96 18.83
CA LYS A 283 -3.66 -10.27 19.34
C LYS A 283 -2.97 -11.11 18.26
N VAL A 284 -3.53 -11.12 17.05
CA VAL A 284 -2.98 -11.87 15.92
C VAL A 284 -1.61 -11.32 15.50
N SER A 285 -1.38 -10.01 15.57
CA SER A 285 -0.08 -9.42 15.24
C SER A 285 1.02 -9.77 16.26
N LEU A 286 0.65 -10.13 17.49
CA LEU A 286 1.58 -10.59 18.52
C LEU A 286 1.95 -12.08 18.40
N LEU A 287 1.14 -12.88 17.69
CA LEU A 287 1.42 -14.31 17.49
C LEU A 287 2.66 -14.52 16.60
N LYS A 288 3.52 -15.48 16.95
CA LYS A 288 4.69 -15.81 16.14
C LYS A 288 4.26 -16.27 14.72
N PRO A 289 4.98 -15.89 13.66
CA PRO A 289 4.74 -16.40 12.31
C PRO A 289 4.72 -17.93 12.31
N GLY A 290 3.69 -18.54 11.71
CA GLY A 290 3.53 -20.00 11.65
C GLY A 290 2.71 -20.63 12.78
N PHE A 291 2.30 -19.86 13.80
CA PHE A 291 1.38 -20.36 14.81
C PHE A 291 -0.07 -20.33 14.28
N ARG A 292 -0.56 -21.50 13.86
CA ARG A 292 -1.95 -21.73 13.47
C ARG A 292 -2.79 -22.03 14.72
N GLU A 293 -3.09 -21.01 15.50
CA GLU A 293 -4.17 -21.15 16.47
C GLU A 293 -5.50 -20.94 15.74
N ASN A 294 -6.49 -21.82 15.98
CA ASN A 294 -7.83 -21.66 15.44
C ASN A 294 -8.50 -20.42 16.07
N VAL A 295 -8.20 -19.24 15.53
CA VAL A 295 -8.82 -17.96 15.87
C VAL A 295 -10.34 -18.03 15.71
N GLU A 296 -10.85 -18.99 14.93
CA GLU A 296 -12.27 -19.35 14.80
C GLU A 296 -13.01 -19.56 16.12
N ARG A 297 -12.36 -19.94 17.22
CA ARG A 297 -13.08 -20.03 18.51
C ARG A 297 -13.46 -18.65 19.07
N SER A 298 -12.72 -17.59 18.72
CA SER A 298 -13.04 -16.24 19.17
C SER A 298 -14.16 -15.57 18.34
N THR A 299 -14.41 -15.98 17.09
CA THR A 299 -15.51 -15.44 16.27
C THR A 299 -16.88 -15.89 16.78
N SER A 300 -16.98 -17.09 17.37
CA SER A 300 -18.22 -17.53 18.03
C SER A 300 -18.66 -16.61 19.19
N SER A 301 -17.70 -15.94 19.85
CA SER A 301 -17.94 -14.91 20.86
C SER A 301 -18.38 -13.57 20.25
N MET A 302 -18.02 -13.25 19.01
CA MET A 302 -18.57 -12.07 18.33
C MET A 302 -20.05 -12.27 17.98
N ALA A 303 -20.42 -13.45 17.46
CA ALA A 303 -21.80 -13.76 17.10
C ALA A 303 -22.73 -13.87 18.33
N ARG A 304 -22.26 -14.42 19.46
CA ARG A 304 -23.08 -14.59 20.67
C ARG A 304 -23.34 -13.32 21.49
N VAL A 305 -22.55 -12.26 21.32
CA VAL A 305 -22.74 -10.99 22.06
C VAL A 305 -23.76 -10.07 21.37
N VAL A 306 -24.21 -10.39 20.15
CA VAL A 306 -25.17 -9.58 19.38
C VAL A 306 -26.57 -9.56 20.01
N SER A 307 -26.93 -10.55 20.84
CA SER A 307 -28.25 -10.62 21.48
C SER A 307 -28.39 -9.84 22.79
N GLN A 308 -27.34 -9.14 23.25
CA GLN A 308 -27.39 -8.28 24.43
C GLN A 308 -26.59 -6.99 24.22
N VAL A 309 -27.07 -6.11 23.35
CA VAL A 309 -26.63 -4.71 23.34
C VAL A 309 -27.63 -3.92 24.20
N PRO A 310 -27.26 -3.44 25.39
CA PRO A 310 -28.05 -2.44 26.07
C PRO A 310 -27.99 -1.16 25.24
N SER A 311 -29.12 -0.77 24.67
CA SER A 311 -29.39 0.48 23.94
C SER A 311 -29.32 1.74 24.82
N LYS A 312 -28.42 1.76 25.81
CA LYS A 312 -28.20 2.89 26.70
C LYS A 312 -26.79 3.41 26.51
N SER A 313 -26.58 4.10 25.38
CA SER A 313 -25.64 5.22 25.33
C SER A 313 -26.11 6.24 26.38
N ALA A 314 -25.54 6.12 27.57
CA ALA A 314 -25.82 6.99 28.70
C ALA A 314 -25.54 8.46 28.32
N ASN A 315 -26.52 9.31 28.59
CA ASN A 315 -26.46 10.78 28.57
C ASN A 315 -26.22 11.46 27.20
N SER A 316 -27.06 11.15 26.20
CA SER A 316 -27.23 12.04 25.05
C SER A 316 -28.06 13.26 25.45
N GLY A 317 -27.40 14.32 25.93
CA GLY A 317 -27.91 15.66 25.67
C GLY A 317 -28.01 15.79 24.15
N GLY A 318 -29.19 15.54 23.57
CA GLY A 318 -29.32 15.32 22.13
C GLY A 318 -28.72 16.47 21.34
N GLY A 319 -27.62 16.19 20.63
CA GLY A 319 -26.87 17.17 19.85
C GLY A 319 -27.73 17.82 18.77
N LYS A 320 -27.35 19.03 18.35
CA LYS A 320 -28.09 19.79 17.33
C LYS A 320 -27.86 19.23 15.92
N ASN A 321 -26.78 18.47 15.73
CA ASN A 321 -26.33 17.99 14.44
C ASN A 321 -26.34 16.46 14.41
N VAL A 322 -26.82 15.87 13.32
CA VAL A 322 -26.97 14.42 13.18
C VAL A 322 -26.41 13.97 11.82
N ILE A 323 -25.71 12.83 11.77
CA ILE A 323 -25.31 12.19 10.51
C ILE A 323 -26.31 11.07 10.22
N LEU A 324 -26.99 11.18 9.09
CA LEU A 324 -27.91 10.15 8.58
C LEU A 324 -27.20 9.37 7.47
N ALA A 325 -27.12 8.05 7.62
CA ALA A 325 -26.56 7.15 6.62
C ALA A 325 -27.36 5.84 6.59
N ASP A 326 -27.25 5.09 5.50
CA ASP A 326 -27.74 3.71 5.48
C ASP A 326 -26.80 2.80 6.27
N VAL A 327 -27.09 2.61 7.55
CA VAL A 327 -26.22 1.86 8.48
C VAL A 327 -26.11 0.36 8.18
N LEU A 328 -26.99 -0.17 7.31
CA LEU A 328 -26.93 -1.55 6.82
C LEU A 328 -25.89 -1.74 5.71
N VAL A 329 -25.46 -0.65 5.08
CA VAL A 329 -24.39 -0.66 4.07
C VAL A 329 -23.09 -0.26 4.75
N SER A 330 -22.14 -1.20 4.80
CA SER A 330 -20.86 -1.03 5.53
C SER A 330 -20.09 0.22 5.12
N GLU A 331 -20.05 0.54 3.82
CA GLU A 331 -19.38 1.74 3.30
C GLU A 331 -20.07 3.04 3.75
N ALA A 332 -21.41 3.10 3.72
CA ALA A 332 -22.15 4.28 4.16
C ALA A 332 -22.00 4.50 5.68
N ALA A 333 -22.13 3.42 6.46
CA ALA A 333 -21.88 3.44 7.90
C ALA A 333 -20.43 3.86 8.21
N ALA A 334 -19.47 3.35 7.44
CA ALA A 334 -18.06 3.68 7.63
C ALA A 334 -17.78 5.16 7.32
N THR A 335 -18.34 5.70 6.23
CA THR A 335 -18.26 7.14 5.90
C THR A 335 -18.82 8.00 7.03
N ALA A 336 -20.00 7.63 7.57
CA ALA A 336 -20.59 8.35 8.69
C ALA A 336 -19.69 8.36 9.94
N LEU A 337 -19.10 7.21 10.28
CA LEU A 337 -18.19 7.09 11.43
C LEU A 337 -16.85 7.80 11.23
N VAL A 338 -16.30 7.79 10.02
CA VAL A 338 -15.09 8.57 9.67
C VAL A 338 -15.39 10.06 9.85
N LEU A 339 -16.49 10.54 9.27
CA LEU A 339 -16.90 11.93 9.39
C LEU A 339 -17.09 12.34 10.85
N HIS A 340 -17.81 11.52 11.65
CA HIS A 340 -17.98 11.75 13.08
C HIS A 340 -16.62 11.88 13.80
N LYS A 341 -15.68 10.96 13.55
CA LYS A 341 -14.35 10.97 14.17
C LYS A 341 -13.49 12.17 13.76
N LEU A 342 -13.62 12.63 12.52
CA LEU A 342 -12.89 13.80 12.02
C LEU A 342 -13.46 15.13 12.55
N LEU A 343 -14.77 15.18 12.80
CA LEU A 343 -15.44 16.37 13.33
C LEU A 343 -15.34 16.49 14.86
N LEU A 344 -15.22 15.36 15.57
CA LEU A 344 -15.08 15.32 17.04
C LEU A 344 -14.01 16.29 17.61
N PRO A 345 -12.79 16.41 17.05
CA PRO A 345 -11.79 17.35 17.59
C PRO A 345 -11.97 18.82 17.15
N VAL A 346 -12.86 19.12 16.20
CA VAL A 346 -12.99 20.46 15.59
C VAL A 346 -14.33 21.14 15.87
N MET A 347 -15.29 20.43 16.47
CA MET A 347 -16.61 20.96 16.80
C MET A 347 -16.92 20.80 18.29
N ASP A 348 -17.50 21.83 18.90
CA ASP A 348 -17.98 21.79 20.29
C ASP A 348 -19.18 20.84 20.46
N ASP A 349 -20.05 20.76 19.44
CA ASP A 349 -21.22 19.87 19.36
C ASP A 349 -21.13 19.02 18.08
N PRO A 350 -20.26 17.99 18.07
CA PRO A 350 -20.01 17.17 16.89
C PRO A 350 -21.26 16.35 16.52
N PRO A 351 -21.52 16.14 15.23
CA PRO A 351 -22.73 15.45 14.82
C PRO A 351 -22.67 13.96 15.20
N VAL A 352 -23.80 13.41 15.66
CA VAL A 352 -23.92 12.01 16.08
C VAL A 352 -24.48 11.18 14.93
N VAL A 353 -23.92 9.98 14.71
CA VAL A 353 -24.45 9.03 13.70
C VAL A 353 -25.77 8.45 14.21
N LEU A 354 -26.80 8.54 13.37
CA LEU A 354 -28.14 8.03 13.68
C LEU A 354 -28.25 6.55 13.32
N TRP A 355 -28.56 5.69 14.30
CA TRP A 355 -28.74 4.25 14.09
C TRP A 355 -30.21 3.87 13.99
N SER A 356 -31.09 4.64 14.63
CA SER A 356 -32.54 4.44 14.58
C SER A 356 -33.29 5.77 14.52
N ILE A 357 -34.53 5.75 14.03
CA ILE A 357 -35.34 6.97 13.90
C ILE A 357 -35.68 7.58 15.27
N GLU A 358 -35.81 6.73 16.31
CA GLU A 358 -36.10 7.13 17.68
C GLU A 358 -34.97 7.96 18.30
N GLU A 359 -33.74 7.80 17.80
CA GLU A 359 -32.57 8.56 18.24
C GLU A 359 -32.57 10.01 17.71
N LEU A 360 -33.49 10.38 16.82
CA LEU A 360 -33.57 11.73 16.27
C LEU A 360 -34.09 12.72 17.34
N SER A 361 -33.14 13.32 18.06
CA SER A 361 -33.36 14.36 19.07
C SER A 361 -34.37 15.42 18.61
N GLN A 362 -35.28 15.81 19.51
CA GLN A 362 -36.17 16.96 19.30
C GLN A 362 -35.40 18.29 19.14
N ARG A 363 -34.14 18.34 19.57
CA ARG A 363 -33.26 19.52 19.45
C ARG A 363 -32.46 19.55 18.15
N ALA A 364 -32.55 18.51 17.31
CA ALA A 364 -31.86 18.48 16.03
C ALA A 364 -32.30 19.66 15.17
N LYS A 365 -31.34 20.37 14.58
CA LYS A 365 -31.56 21.51 13.68
C LYS A 365 -31.12 21.21 12.25
N GLN A 366 -30.13 20.33 12.11
CA GLN A 366 -29.52 20.00 10.85
C GLN A 366 -29.14 18.51 10.80
N ILE A 367 -29.27 17.93 9.61
CA ILE A 367 -28.76 16.61 9.29
C ILE A 367 -27.68 16.68 8.21
N CYS A 368 -26.67 15.82 8.33
CA CYS A 368 -25.70 15.50 7.28
C CYS A 368 -26.10 14.17 6.67
N LEU A 369 -26.65 14.17 5.45
CA LEU A 369 -27.08 12.96 4.76
C LEU A 369 -25.91 12.38 3.97
N ILE A 370 -25.47 11.17 4.29
CA ILE A 370 -24.50 10.43 3.49
C ILE A 370 -25.21 9.87 2.26
N CYS A 371 -24.79 10.34 1.08
CA CYS A 371 -25.36 9.99 -0.20
C CYS A 371 -24.51 8.90 -0.89
N THR A 372 -25.00 7.67 -0.84
CA THR A 372 -24.53 6.49 -1.60
C THR A 372 -25.60 6.07 -2.62
N ASN A 373 -25.25 5.26 -3.63
CA ASN A 373 -26.20 4.91 -4.71
C ASN A 373 -27.52 4.30 -4.19
N ASP A 374 -27.46 3.56 -3.09
CA ASP A 374 -28.62 2.88 -2.50
C ASP A 374 -29.19 3.60 -1.25
N ALA A 375 -28.71 4.81 -0.92
CA ALA A 375 -29.13 5.51 0.30
C ALA A 375 -30.66 5.67 0.41
N PHE A 376 -31.35 5.94 -0.70
CA PHE A 376 -32.80 6.11 -0.73
C PHE A 376 -33.60 4.80 -0.79
N ARG A 377 -32.93 3.64 -0.85
CA ARG A 377 -33.58 2.33 -0.67
C ARG A 377 -33.72 1.96 0.81
N SER A 378 -32.92 2.60 1.67
CA SER A 378 -32.95 2.36 3.10
C SER A 378 -34.23 2.89 3.73
N PRO A 379 -35.05 2.03 4.38
CA PRO A 379 -36.25 2.47 5.08
C PRO A 379 -35.95 3.51 6.17
N LEU A 380 -34.82 3.36 6.86
CA LEU A 380 -34.36 4.30 7.89
C LEU A 380 -34.12 5.69 7.29
N VAL A 381 -33.42 5.78 6.15
CA VAL A 381 -33.11 7.05 5.49
C VAL A 381 -34.40 7.74 5.03
N ILE A 382 -35.30 7.02 4.36
CA ILE A 382 -36.56 7.58 3.87
C ILE A 382 -37.47 8.05 5.01
N ALA A 383 -37.66 7.22 6.05
CA ALA A 383 -38.48 7.57 7.19
C ALA A 383 -37.91 8.77 7.96
N THR A 384 -36.59 8.83 8.13
CA THR A 384 -35.92 9.96 8.78
C THR A 384 -36.05 11.23 7.94
N LEU A 385 -35.88 11.16 6.62
CA LEU A 385 -36.04 12.31 5.72
C LEU A 385 -37.48 12.86 5.72
N ALA A 386 -38.49 11.98 5.79
CA ALA A 386 -39.87 12.41 5.94
C ALA A 386 -40.10 13.19 7.25
N LEU A 387 -39.54 12.69 8.36
CA LEU A 387 -39.62 13.36 9.66
C LEU A 387 -38.85 14.70 9.69
N VAL A 388 -37.67 14.74 9.05
CA VAL A 388 -36.84 15.94 8.87
C VAL A 388 -37.60 17.00 8.07
N ALA A 389 -38.32 16.60 7.02
CA ALA A 389 -39.18 17.51 6.24
C ALA A 389 -40.35 18.04 7.09
N GLN A 390 -41.04 17.18 7.85
CA GLN A 390 -42.11 17.60 8.77
C GLN A 390 -41.63 18.62 9.82
N ARG A 391 -40.40 18.47 10.30
CA ARG A 391 -39.76 19.36 11.28
C ARG A 391 -39.05 20.56 10.65
N ASN A 392 -39.05 20.69 9.32
CA ASN A 392 -38.35 21.74 8.58
C ASN A 392 -36.86 21.89 8.96
N LEU A 393 -36.17 20.75 9.12
CA LEU A 393 -34.74 20.72 9.46
C LEU A 393 -33.87 20.94 8.21
N ALA A 394 -32.69 21.55 8.39
CA ALA A 394 -31.74 21.71 7.30
C ALA A 394 -31.09 20.36 6.93
N VAL A 395 -30.90 20.11 5.64
CA VAL A 395 -30.24 18.90 5.12
C VAL A 395 -28.99 19.29 4.35
N LEU A 396 -27.83 18.80 4.79
CA LEU A 396 -26.57 18.90 4.08
C LEU A 396 -26.25 17.55 3.42
N PRO A 397 -26.42 17.40 2.09
CA PRO A 397 -26.05 16.18 1.40
C PRO A 397 -24.53 16.06 1.27
N LEU A 398 -23.99 14.88 1.58
CA LEU A 398 -22.58 14.53 1.48
C LEU A 398 -22.41 13.36 0.53
N VAL A 399 -21.95 13.64 -0.69
CA VAL A 399 -21.76 12.63 -1.73
C VAL A 399 -20.56 11.75 -1.39
N SER A 400 -20.82 10.50 -1.04
CA SER A 400 -19.78 9.51 -0.68
C SER A 400 -19.30 8.70 -1.88
N GLU A 401 -20.08 8.65 -2.96
CA GLU A 401 -19.79 7.87 -4.17
C GLU A 401 -19.89 8.76 -5.41
N ALA A 402 -18.89 8.70 -6.30
CA ALA A 402 -18.87 9.51 -7.52
C ALA A 402 -19.99 9.16 -8.51
N SER A 403 -20.51 7.94 -8.45
CA SER A 403 -21.64 7.46 -9.25
C SER A 403 -23.00 7.92 -8.72
N PHE A 404 -23.07 8.46 -7.50
CA PHE A 404 -24.33 8.89 -6.91
C PHE A 404 -25.04 9.92 -7.78
N ARG A 405 -26.34 9.75 -7.95
CA ARG A 405 -27.22 10.69 -8.63
C ARG A 405 -28.38 10.99 -7.72
N PHE A 406 -28.70 12.28 -7.59
CA PHE A 406 -29.93 12.68 -6.92
C PHE A 406 -31.13 12.17 -7.72
N PRO A 407 -32.17 11.63 -7.06
CA PRO A 407 -33.40 11.26 -7.73
C PRO A 407 -33.95 12.43 -8.56
N THR A 408 -34.08 12.23 -9.86
CA THR A 408 -34.84 13.13 -10.73
C THR A 408 -36.31 12.77 -10.61
N LYS A 409 -37.17 13.79 -10.60
CA LYS A 409 -38.63 13.74 -10.36
C LYS A 409 -39.34 12.53 -10.95
#